data_AF-A0A7K5FZA1-F1
#
_entry.id   AF-A0A7K5FZA1-F1
#
_cell.length_a   1.000
_cell.length_b   1.000
_cell.length_c   1.000
_cell.angle_alpha   90.00
_cell.angle_beta   90.00
_cell.angle_gamma   90.00
#
_symmetry.space_group_name_H-M   'P 1'
#
loop_
_entity.id
_entity.type
_entity.pdbx_description
1 polymer ?
#
loop_
_entity_poly.entity_id
_entity_poly.type
_entity_poly.pdbx_seq_one_letter_code
_entity_poly.pdbx_strand_id
1 'polypeptide(L)'
;YKVERWDTQIQDFLESAPGLGMIVTVKTPSAEVLLSKLYGPQGTFSFTSYLSGGHFICLQSNSTRLVSLPGSKLRIHLDIRVGEHFLDESVVQAKDKVNELNIRLEHLIEQIHHVSKQQNYEREREEKFRKTSEATNSNIVWWAIVQTLILISIGIWQTKSLRDFFISKKLV
;
A
#
# COMPACT_ATOMS: atom_id res chain seq x y z
N TYR A 1 6.85 17.47 -29.20
CA TYR A 1 6.98 16.07 -28.75
C TYR A 1 7.83 15.28 -29.74
N LYS A 2 8.46 14.20 -29.27
CA LYS A 2 9.20 13.22 -30.09
C LYS A 2 8.74 11.82 -29.71
N VAL A 3 8.59 10.94 -30.69
CA VAL A 3 8.17 9.54 -30.48
C VAL A 3 9.25 8.59 -30.97
N GLU A 4 9.54 7.59 -30.15
CA GLU A 4 10.51 6.54 -30.42
C GLU A 4 9.81 5.17 -30.36
N ARG A 5 10.17 4.30 -31.29
CA ARG A 5 9.63 2.94 -31.40
C ARG A 5 10.67 1.94 -30.92
N TRP A 6 10.26 0.98 -30.10
CA TRP A 6 11.09 -0.16 -29.75
C TRP A 6 11.32 -1.08 -30.95
N ASP A 7 12.58 -1.45 -31.18
CA ASP A 7 12.96 -2.46 -32.14
C ASP A 7 13.42 -3.74 -31.44
N THR A 8 12.78 -4.87 -31.76
CA THR A 8 13.06 -6.15 -31.13
C THR A 8 14.36 -6.79 -31.63
N GLN A 9 14.86 -6.42 -32.81
CA GLN A 9 16.12 -6.95 -33.36
C GLN A 9 17.32 -6.29 -32.68
N ILE A 10 17.23 -4.98 -32.44
CA ILE A 10 18.32 -4.19 -31.86
C ILE A 10 18.21 -4.13 -30.32
N GLN A 11 17.05 -4.48 -29.75
CA GLN A 11 16.72 -4.31 -28.33
C GLN A 11 16.94 -2.86 -27.85
N ASP A 12 16.62 -1.89 -28.71
CA ASP A 12 16.72 -0.47 -28.38
C ASP A 12 15.60 0.33 -29.05
N PHE A 13 15.47 1.59 -28.64
CA PHE A 13 14.55 2.56 -29.23
C PHE A 13 15.17 3.19 -30.47
N LEU A 14 14.45 3.14 -31.59
CA LEU A 14 14.84 3.85 -32.79
C LEU A 14 14.64 5.36 -32.57
N GLU A 15 15.67 6.12 -32.89
CA GLU A 15 15.74 7.58 -32.71
C GLU A 15 14.68 8.33 -33.54
N SER A 16 14.14 7.68 -34.56
CA SER A 16 12.98 8.14 -35.34
C SER A 16 12.09 6.95 -35.69
N ALA A 17 10.77 7.16 -35.58
CA ALA A 17 9.75 6.19 -36.00
C ALA A 17 9.09 6.63 -37.33
N PRO A 18 9.78 6.50 -38.49
CA PRO A 18 9.21 6.92 -39.77
C PRO A 18 7.92 6.14 -40.08
N GLY A 19 6.90 6.86 -40.55
CA GLY A 19 5.56 6.31 -40.81
C GLY A 19 4.64 6.23 -39.59
N LEU A 20 5.14 6.55 -38.38
CA LEU A 20 4.29 6.66 -37.20
C LEU A 20 3.76 8.09 -37.05
N GLY A 21 2.43 8.22 -37.07
CA GLY A 21 1.75 9.47 -36.79
C GLY A 21 1.03 9.43 -35.44
N MET A 22 1.04 10.57 -34.74
CA MET A 22 0.28 10.76 -33.50
C MET A 22 -0.81 11.81 -33.73
N ILE A 23 -2.02 11.46 -33.33
CA ILE A 23 -3.15 12.39 -33.24
C ILE A 23 -3.02 13.12 -31.91
N VAL A 24 -2.83 14.43 -31.99
CA VAL A 24 -2.81 15.32 -30.83
C VAL A 24 -4.17 15.96 -30.70
N THR A 25 -4.83 15.73 -29.57
CA THR A 25 -6.11 16.35 -29.22
C THR A 25 -5.96 17.18 -27.95
N VAL A 26 -6.33 18.46 -28.00
CA VAL A 26 -6.38 19.36 -26.84
C VAL A 26 -7.83 19.64 -26.52
N LYS A 27 -8.21 19.46 -25.25
CA LYS A 27 -9.56 19.75 -24.74
C LYS A 27 -9.54 20.79 -23.62
N THR A 28 -10.60 21.57 -23.53
CA THR A 28 -10.85 22.53 -22.45
C THR A 28 -11.32 21.84 -21.17
N PRO A 29 -11.42 22.57 -20.04
CA PRO A 29 -12.04 22.07 -18.83
C PRO A 29 -13.49 21.58 -19.03
N SER A 30 -14.21 22.15 -20.00
CA SER A 30 -15.58 21.77 -20.37
C SER A 30 -15.64 20.59 -21.37
N ALA A 31 -14.51 19.93 -21.63
CA ALA A 31 -14.35 18.85 -22.60
C ALA A 31 -14.56 19.24 -24.09
N GLU A 32 -14.60 20.53 -24.40
CA GLU A 32 -14.63 21.04 -25.77
C GLU A 32 -13.27 20.86 -26.46
N VAL A 33 -13.27 20.47 -27.73
CA VAL A 33 -12.02 20.20 -28.48
C VAL A 33 -11.50 21.50 -29.08
N LEU A 34 -10.31 21.91 -28.64
CA LEU A 34 -9.64 23.15 -29.07
C LEU A 34 -8.74 22.93 -30.28
N LEU A 35 -8.07 21.78 -30.31
CA LEU A 35 -7.16 21.37 -31.37
C LEU A 35 -7.29 19.86 -31.53
N SER A 36 -7.45 19.39 -32.76
CA SER A 36 -7.34 17.97 -33.09
C SER A 36 -6.64 17.84 -34.44
N LYS A 37 -5.41 17.30 -34.44
CA LYS A 37 -4.62 17.21 -35.67
C LYS A 37 -3.66 16.01 -35.62
N LEU A 38 -3.47 15.39 -36.79
CA LEU A 38 -2.45 14.37 -36.99
C LEU A 38 -1.09 15.03 -37.26
N TYR A 39 -0.11 14.62 -36.49
CA TYR A 39 1.28 15.05 -36.62
C TYR A 39 2.17 13.82 -36.89
N GLY A 40 3.37 14.08 -37.41
CA GLY A 40 4.38 13.04 -37.68
C GLY A 40 5.00 12.45 -36.40
N PRO A 41 6.13 11.75 -36.50
CA PRO A 41 6.82 11.17 -35.33
C PRO A 41 7.43 12.22 -34.40
N GLN A 42 7.72 13.41 -34.94
CA GLN A 42 8.20 14.57 -34.19
C GLN A 42 7.44 15.80 -34.65
N GLY A 43 7.07 16.66 -33.70
CA GLY A 43 6.37 17.90 -34.02
C GLY A 43 6.12 18.77 -32.82
N THR A 44 5.91 20.06 -33.08
CA THR A 44 5.52 21.05 -32.08
C THR A 44 4.11 21.53 -32.39
N PHE A 45 3.29 21.67 -31.35
CA PHE A 45 1.95 22.24 -31.45
C PHE A 45 1.82 23.32 -30.38
N SER A 46 1.07 24.36 -30.73
CA SER A 46 0.77 25.48 -29.84
C SER A 46 -0.73 25.73 -29.88
N PHE A 47 -1.30 26.08 -28.74
CA PHE A 47 -2.70 26.45 -28.62
C PHE A 47 -2.83 27.59 -27.60
N THR A 48 -3.89 28.38 -27.73
CA THR A 48 -4.21 29.46 -26.79
C THR A 48 -5.44 29.06 -25.99
N SER A 49 -5.36 29.09 -24.67
CA SER A 49 -6.50 28.86 -23.78
C SER A 49 -7.40 30.09 -23.73
N TYR A 50 -8.66 29.96 -24.10
CA TYR A 50 -9.66 31.03 -23.93
C TYR A 50 -10.45 30.93 -22.61
N LEU A 51 -10.45 29.75 -21.97
CA LEU A 51 -11.05 29.53 -20.64
C LEU A 51 -9.97 29.32 -19.60
N SER A 52 -10.16 29.89 -18.41
CA SER A 52 -9.33 29.57 -17.25
C SER A 52 -9.66 28.18 -16.73
N GLY A 53 -8.64 27.35 -16.49
CA GLY A 53 -8.80 26.03 -15.90
C GLY A 53 -7.84 24.97 -16.47
N GLY A 54 -8.01 23.73 -16.02
CA GLY A 54 -7.23 22.59 -16.47
C GLY A 54 -7.56 22.17 -17.91
N HIS A 55 -6.56 22.16 -18.79
CA HIS A 55 -6.69 21.66 -20.15
C HIS A 55 -6.14 20.24 -20.25
N PHE A 56 -6.73 19.43 -21.11
CA PHE A 56 -6.30 18.04 -21.32
C PHE A 56 -5.61 17.91 -22.68
N ILE A 57 -4.39 17.36 -22.69
CA ILE A 57 -3.64 17.05 -23.91
C ILE A 57 -3.60 15.52 -24.05
N CYS A 58 -4.19 15.01 -25.13
CA CYS A 58 -4.24 13.59 -25.45
C CYS A 58 -3.39 13.31 -26.69
N LEU A 59 -2.47 12.35 -26.56
CA LEU A 59 -1.59 11.86 -27.63
C LEU A 59 -2.02 10.43 -27.96
N GLN A 60 -2.61 10.24 -29.14
CA GLN A 60 -3.10 8.93 -29.58
C GLN A 60 -2.36 8.46 -30.83
N SER A 61 -1.91 7.22 -30.86
CA SER A 61 -1.33 6.61 -32.07
C SER A 61 -2.44 6.33 -33.10
N ASN A 62 -2.21 6.67 -34.36
CA ASN A 62 -3.11 6.27 -35.46
C ASN A 62 -2.97 4.78 -35.82
N SER A 63 -1.86 4.14 -35.42
CA SER A 63 -1.64 2.71 -35.64
C SER A 63 -1.99 1.92 -34.39
N THR A 64 -3.20 1.35 -34.35
CA THR A 64 -3.60 0.37 -33.34
C THR A 64 -2.78 -0.92 -33.45
N ARG A 65 -2.37 -1.31 -34.67
CA ARG A 65 -1.55 -2.51 -34.91
C ARG A 65 -0.17 -2.43 -34.25
N LEU A 66 0.40 -1.23 -34.06
CA LEU A 66 1.71 -1.09 -33.41
C LEU A 66 1.65 -1.14 -31.89
N VAL A 67 0.49 -0.91 -31.28
CA VAL A 67 0.34 -0.91 -29.81
C VAL A 67 -0.18 -2.25 -29.31
N SER A 68 -0.86 -3.02 -30.17
CA SER A 68 -1.45 -4.33 -29.83
C SER A 68 -0.57 -5.53 -30.20
N LEU A 69 0.60 -5.33 -30.82
CA LEU A 69 1.55 -6.42 -31.04
C LEU A 69 2.31 -6.74 -29.74
N PRO A 70 2.39 -8.02 -29.32
CA PRO A 70 3.22 -8.39 -28.19
C PRO A 70 4.68 -8.03 -28.47
N GLY A 71 5.26 -7.14 -27.67
CA GLY A 71 6.67 -6.75 -27.76
C GLY A 71 6.96 -5.38 -28.39
N SER A 72 5.96 -4.66 -28.90
CA SER A 72 6.14 -3.26 -29.34
C SER A 72 5.92 -2.28 -28.19
N LYS A 73 6.97 -1.54 -27.83
CA LYS A 73 6.92 -0.44 -26.85
C LYS A 73 7.05 0.91 -27.57
N LEU A 74 6.35 1.92 -27.08
CA LEU A 74 6.42 3.29 -27.59
C LEU A 74 6.91 4.21 -26.47
N ARG A 75 7.90 5.04 -26.77
CA ARG A 75 8.40 6.07 -25.85
C ARG A 75 8.05 7.44 -26.43
N ILE A 76 7.48 8.31 -25.58
CA ILE A 76 7.04 9.65 -25.98
C ILE A 76 7.76 10.67 -25.09
N HIS A 77 8.47 11.60 -25.71
CA HIS A 77 9.07 12.76 -25.06
C HIS A 77 8.19 13.99 -25.29
N LEU A 78 7.65 14.55 -24.21
CA LEU A 78 6.77 15.71 -24.23
C LEU A 78 7.38 16.84 -23.39
N ASP A 79 7.65 17.98 -24.04
CA ASP A 79 8.07 19.24 -23.43
C ASP A 79 6.90 20.22 -23.56
N ILE A 80 6.48 20.81 -22.45
CA ILE A 80 5.34 21.74 -22.39
C ILE A 80 5.87 23.09 -21.93
N ARG A 81 5.68 24.10 -22.78
CA ARG A 81 5.99 25.50 -22.47
C ARG A 81 4.69 26.28 -22.40
N VAL A 82 4.46 26.91 -21.26
CA VAL A 82 3.32 27.81 -21.06
C VAL A 82 3.84 29.23 -21.23
N GLY A 83 3.22 30.01 -22.13
CA GLY A 83 3.61 31.41 -22.36
C GLY A 83 3.38 32.29 -21.12
N GLU A 84 3.94 33.51 -21.13
CA GLU A 84 3.86 34.49 -20.04
C GLU A 84 2.40 34.80 -19.66
N HIS A 85 1.86 34.00 -18.77
CA HIS A 85 1.08 34.54 -17.67
C HIS A 85 2.07 34.89 -16.57
N PHE A 86 1.81 36.01 -15.91
CA PHE A 86 2.29 36.29 -14.57
C PHE A 86 1.80 35.13 -13.69
N LEU A 87 2.48 33.99 -13.74
CA LEU A 87 2.43 32.97 -12.74
C LEU A 87 3.08 33.63 -11.55
N ASP A 88 2.22 34.33 -10.80
CA ASP A 88 2.49 34.83 -9.48
C ASP A 88 3.42 33.82 -8.80
N GLU A 89 4.59 34.26 -8.37
CA GLU A 89 5.64 33.44 -7.76
C GLU A 89 5.05 32.59 -6.60
N SER A 90 3.90 33.03 -6.07
CA SER A 90 3.00 32.35 -5.14
C SER A 90 2.40 31.02 -5.63
N VAL A 91 2.11 30.84 -6.93
CA VAL A 91 1.45 29.63 -7.48
C VAL A 91 2.48 28.55 -7.83
N VAL A 92 3.67 28.93 -8.28
CA VAL A 92 4.81 28.00 -8.43
C VAL A 92 5.28 27.55 -7.05
N GLN A 93 5.40 28.49 -6.08
CA GLN A 93 5.61 28.12 -4.69
C GLN A 93 4.46 27.26 -4.15
N ALA A 94 3.20 27.55 -4.45
CA ALA A 94 2.09 26.70 -3.99
C ALA A 94 2.13 25.30 -4.63
N LYS A 95 2.60 25.16 -5.87
CA LYS A 95 2.72 23.86 -6.54
C LYS A 95 3.92 23.06 -6.01
N ASP A 96 5.03 23.72 -5.71
CA ASP A 96 6.17 23.13 -4.98
C ASP A 96 5.80 22.80 -3.53
N LYS A 97 4.98 23.62 -2.88
CA LYS A 97 4.47 23.41 -1.52
C LYS A 97 3.41 22.30 -1.49
N VAL A 98 2.59 22.15 -2.54
CA VAL A 98 1.65 21.03 -2.70
C VAL A 98 2.40 19.74 -3.03
N ASN A 99 3.49 19.79 -3.80
CA ASN A 99 4.38 18.64 -4.02
C ASN A 99 5.12 18.25 -2.73
N GLU A 100 5.64 19.22 -1.96
CA GLU A 100 6.25 19.01 -0.65
C GLU A 100 5.23 18.46 0.37
N LEU A 101 3.99 18.96 0.35
CA LEU A 101 2.91 18.44 1.18
C LEU A 101 2.51 17.02 0.79
N ASN A 102 2.44 16.70 -0.50
CA ASN A 102 2.18 15.34 -0.98
C ASN A 102 3.31 14.37 -0.58
N ILE A 103 4.58 14.79 -0.69
CA ILE A 103 5.75 14.01 -0.25
C ILE A 103 5.72 13.77 1.27
N ARG A 104 5.33 14.80 2.06
CA ARG A 104 5.15 14.64 3.51
C ARG A 104 3.96 13.72 3.83
N LEU A 105 2.85 13.80 3.08
CA LEU A 105 1.68 12.93 3.24
C LEU A 105 2.01 11.47 2.94
N GLU A 106 2.78 11.22 1.89
CA GLU A 106 3.25 9.88 1.52
C GLU A 106 4.14 9.29 2.63
N HIS A 107 5.02 10.12 3.21
CA HIS A 107 5.86 9.72 4.34
C HIS A 107 5.05 9.45 5.64
N LEU A 108 3.96 10.20 5.89
CA LEU A 108 3.05 9.93 7.01
C LEU A 108 2.23 8.65 6.79
N ILE A 109 1.79 8.38 5.56
CA ILE A 109 1.06 7.15 5.20
C ILE A 109 1.97 5.92 5.41
N GLU A 110 3.24 6.03 5.05
CA GLU A 110 4.23 4.96 5.28
C GLU A 110 4.46 4.70 6.79
N GLN A 111 4.55 5.76 7.59
CA GLN A 111 4.65 5.64 9.05
C GLN A 111 3.39 5.04 9.70
N ILE A 112 2.19 5.41 9.22
CA ILE A 112 0.92 4.83 9.70
C ILE A 112 0.83 3.34 9.34
N HIS A 113 1.28 2.95 8.14
CA HIS A 113 1.33 1.56 7.74
C HIS A 113 2.30 0.75 8.63
N HIS A 114 3.44 1.33 9.01
CA HIS A 114 4.38 0.72 9.94
C HIS A 114 3.78 0.55 11.36
N VAL A 115 3.09 1.57 11.89
CA VAL A 115 2.43 1.53 13.21
C VAL A 115 1.25 0.55 13.22
N SER A 116 0.44 0.51 12.16
CA SER A 116 -0.67 -0.45 12.04
C SER A 116 -0.16 -1.89 12.02
N LYS A 117 1.01 -2.14 11.42
CA LYS A 117 1.64 -3.46 11.40
C LYS A 117 2.15 -3.87 12.78
N GLN A 118 2.72 -2.94 13.55
CA GLN A 118 3.14 -3.19 14.94
C GLN A 118 1.95 -3.42 15.88
N GLN A 119 0.86 -2.65 15.75
CA GLN A 119 -0.33 -2.86 16.59
C GLN A 119 -0.98 -4.22 16.36
N ASN A 120 -1.06 -4.71 15.12
CA ASN A 120 -1.59 -6.06 14.86
C ASN A 120 -0.67 -7.17 15.40
N TYR A 121 0.65 -6.99 15.35
CA TYR A 121 1.60 -7.97 15.89
C TYR A 121 1.48 -8.10 17.42
N GLU A 122 1.37 -6.97 18.13
CA GLU A 122 1.17 -6.98 19.59
C GLU A 122 -0.20 -7.56 19.97
N ARG A 123 -1.24 -7.32 19.17
CA ARG A 123 -2.60 -7.85 19.42
C ARG A 123 -2.67 -9.39 19.30
N GLU A 124 -2.02 -9.97 18.28
CA GLU A 124 -1.93 -11.43 18.15
C GLU A 124 -1.15 -12.06 19.31
N ARG A 125 -0.09 -11.38 19.77
CA ARG A 125 0.71 -11.83 20.91
C ARG A 125 -0.06 -11.75 22.22
N GLU A 126 -0.83 -10.69 22.45
CA GLU A 126 -1.71 -10.52 23.61
C GLU A 126 -2.80 -11.60 23.64
N GLU A 127 -3.43 -11.89 22.50
CA GLU A 127 -4.40 -12.98 22.39
C GLU A 127 -3.79 -14.35 22.69
N LYS A 128 -2.58 -14.60 22.19
CA LYS A 128 -1.84 -15.84 22.46
C LYS A 128 -1.39 -15.94 23.92
N PHE A 129 -0.96 -14.83 24.53
CA PHE A 129 -0.58 -14.78 25.94
C PHE A 129 -1.79 -14.99 26.85
N ARG A 130 -2.95 -14.41 26.52
CA ARG A 130 -4.21 -14.61 27.24
C ARG A 130 -4.66 -16.07 27.19
N LYS A 131 -4.66 -16.69 26.00
CA LYS A 131 -5.01 -18.12 25.83
C LYS A 131 -4.02 -19.04 26.57
N THR A 132 -2.73 -18.72 26.56
CA THR A 132 -1.70 -19.50 27.26
C THR A 132 -1.82 -19.36 28.79
N SER A 133 -2.16 -18.16 29.28
CA SER A 133 -2.40 -17.89 30.69
C SER A 133 -3.63 -18.65 31.20
N GLU A 134 -4.71 -18.68 30.44
CA GLU A 134 -5.93 -19.42 30.77
C GLU A 134 -5.71 -20.95 30.80
N ALA A 135 -5.02 -21.50 29.79
CA ALA A 135 -4.74 -22.93 29.72
C ALA A 135 -3.75 -23.43 30.78
N THR A 136 -2.72 -22.65 31.10
CA THR A 136 -1.73 -23.02 32.12
C THR A 136 -2.33 -22.91 33.52
N ASN A 137 -3.14 -21.89 33.78
CA ASN A 137 -3.79 -21.69 35.07
C ASN A 137 -4.76 -22.84 35.41
N SER A 138 -5.56 -23.30 34.43
CA SER A 138 -6.52 -24.39 34.64
C SER A 138 -5.87 -25.70 35.10
N ASN A 139 -4.77 -26.11 34.43
CA ASN A 139 -4.10 -27.36 34.74
C ASN A 139 -3.47 -27.35 36.13
N ILE A 140 -2.80 -26.24 36.50
CA ILE A 140 -2.17 -26.11 37.83
C ILE A 140 -3.21 -26.12 38.94
N VAL A 141 -4.34 -25.43 38.75
CA VAL A 141 -5.45 -25.43 39.72
C VAL A 141 -6.03 -26.83 39.91
N TRP A 142 -6.18 -27.61 38.83
CA TRP A 142 -6.67 -28.98 38.93
C TRP A 142 -5.71 -29.88 39.73
N TRP A 143 -4.40 -29.80 39.47
CA TRP A 143 -3.40 -30.52 40.26
C TRP A 143 -3.40 -30.12 41.74
N ALA A 144 -3.59 -28.83 42.04
CA ALA A 144 -3.70 -28.34 43.42
C ALA A 144 -4.93 -28.94 44.14
N ILE A 145 -6.09 -29.02 43.47
CA ILE A 145 -7.30 -29.64 44.02
C ILE A 145 -7.08 -31.12 44.33
N VAL A 146 -6.49 -31.86 43.38
CA VAL A 146 -6.17 -33.29 43.56
C VAL A 146 -5.22 -33.48 44.75
N GLN A 147 -4.17 -32.66 44.85
CA GLN A 147 -3.21 -32.72 45.95
C GLN A 147 -3.89 -32.44 47.31
N THR A 148 -4.75 -31.43 47.40
CA THR A 148 -5.50 -31.13 48.62
C THR A 148 -6.41 -32.30 49.05
N LEU A 149 -7.10 -32.94 48.11
CA LEU A 149 -7.95 -34.10 48.42
C LEU A 149 -7.14 -35.31 48.94
N ILE A 150 -5.96 -35.55 48.37
CA ILE A 150 -5.05 -36.62 48.83
C ILE A 150 -4.61 -36.34 50.27
N LEU A 151 -4.19 -35.12 50.58
CA LEU A 151 -3.75 -34.74 51.93
C LEU A 151 -4.88 -34.90 52.97
N ILE A 152 -6.11 -34.50 52.63
CA ILE A 152 -7.28 -34.69 53.51
C ILE A 152 -7.53 -36.18 53.75
N SER A 153 -7.47 -37.01 52.70
CA SER A 153 -7.68 -38.45 52.80
C SER A 153 -6.64 -39.13 53.70
N ILE A 154 -5.37 -38.75 53.55
CA ILE A 154 -4.28 -39.23 54.41
C ILE A 154 -4.48 -38.76 55.84
N GLY A 155 -4.90 -37.51 56.08
CA GLY A 155 -5.15 -37.00 57.42
C GLY A 155 -6.28 -37.74 58.16
N ILE A 156 -7.38 -38.05 57.46
CA ILE A 156 -8.47 -38.87 58.01
C ILE A 156 -7.97 -40.28 58.32
N TRP A 157 -7.22 -40.89 57.40
CA TRP A 157 -6.64 -42.21 57.60
C TRP A 157 -5.68 -42.23 58.80
N GLN A 158 -4.81 -41.23 58.92
CA GLN A 158 -3.85 -41.10 60.01
C GLN A 158 -4.57 -40.95 61.35
N THR A 159 -5.60 -40.11 61.42
CA THR A 159 -6.41 -39.95 62.64
C THR A 159 -7.13 -41.24 63.02
N LYS A 160 -7.66 -41.97 62.04
CA LYS A 160 -8.31 -43.27 62.27
C LYS A 160 -7.33 -44.32 62.74
N SER A 161 -6.20 -44.47 62.07
CA SER A 161 -5.14 -45.42 62.44
C SER A 161 -4.59 -45.15 63.84
N LEU A 162 -4.37 -43.87 64.19
CA LEU A 162 -3.99 -43.48 65.55
C LEU A 162 -5.07 -43.83 66.57
N ARG A 163 -6.35 -43.53 66.29
CA ARG A 163 -7.47 -43.91 67.17
C ARG A 163 -7.58 -45.43 67.35
N ASP A 164 -7.50 -46.20 66.27
CA ASP A 164 -7.56 -47.67 66.31
C ASP A 164 -6.38 -48.25 67.10
N PHE A 165 -5.18 -47.65 66.98
CA PHE A 165 -4.01 -48.01 67.79
C PHE A 165 -4.23 -47.73 69.29
N PHE A 166 -4.75 -46.57 69.67
CA PHE A 166 -5.04 -46.23 71.08
C PHE A 166 -6.17 -47.09 71.67
N ILE A 167 -7.21 -47.41 70.89
CA ILE A 167 -8.32 -48.27 71.30
C ILE A 167 -7.85 -49.72 71.50
N SER A 168 -7.05 -50.25 70.57
CA SER A 168 -6.54 -51.63 70.64
C SER A 168 -5.49 -51.82 71.75
N LYS A 169 -4.79 -50.75 72.12
CA LYS A 169 -3.83 -50.73 73.25
C LYS A 169 -4.44 -50.30 74.60
N LYS A 170 -5.73 -49.98 74.65
CA LYS A 170 -6.51 -49.66 75.86
C LYS A 170 -5.79 -48.69 76.81
N LEU A 171 -5.27 -47.59 76.27
CA LEU A 171 -4.78 -46.44 77.03
C LEU A 171 -5.90 -45.39 77.01
N VAL A 172 -6.83 -45.53 77.96
CA VAL A 172 -8.00 -44.68 78.33
C VAL A 172 -8.57 -43.78 77.22
#